data_AF-A0A8F2YHH0-F1
#
_entry.id   AF-A0A8F2YHH0-F1
#
_cell.length_a   1.000
_cell.length_b   1.000
_cell.length_c   1.000
_cell.angle_alpha   90.00
_cell.angle_beta   90.00
_cell.angle_gamma   90.00
#
_symmetry.space_group_name_H-M   'P 1'
#
loop_
_entity.id
_entity.type
_entity.pdbx_description
1 polymer ?
#
loop_
_entity_poly.entity_id
_entity_poly.type
_entity_poly.pdbx_seq_one_letter_code
_entity_poly.pdbx_strand_id
1 'polypeptide(L)' 'WEIKANSFITSLGKMAGHDPNLFVGYKPYSQNPKDYFVPDNELPPLVHSGFNPSFIVTVSHEKGSGDTSEFEITYGRN' A
#
# COMPACT_ATOMS: atom_id res chain seq x y z
N TRP A 1 -3.27 1.38 -11.94
CA TRP A 1 -1.93 1.11 -11.42
C TRP A 1 -2.03 0.36 -10.11
N GLU A 2 -1.04 -0.48 -9.79
CA GLU A 2 -0.98 -1.22 -8.53
C GLU A 2 0.30 -0.88 -7.78
N ILE A 3 0.17 -0.51 -6.50
CA ILE A 3 1.28 -0.17 -5.63
C ILE A 3 1.35 -1.29 -4.59
N LYS A 4 2.27 -2.24 -4.80
CA LYS A 4 2.39 -3.46 -3.97
C LYS A 4 3.50 -3.33 -2.94
N ALA A 5 3.30 -3.99 -1.80
CA ALA A 5 4.37 -4.25 -0.83
C ALA A 5 5.54 -4.94 -1.54
N ASN A 6 6.75 -4.39 -1.38
CA ASN A 6 7.92 -4.84 -2.13
C ASN A 6 9.06 -5.26 -1.20
N SER A 7 9.69 -4.30 -0.53
CA SER A 7 10.81 -4.58 0.36
C SER A 7 10.84 -3.60 1.53
N PHE A 8 11.19 -4.13 2.70
CA PHE A 8 11.19 -3.45 3.98
C PHE A 8 12.53 -3.67 4.67
N ILE A 9 13.03 -2.63 5.36
CA ILE A 9 14.18 -2.76 6.24
C ILE A 9 13.65 -3.01 7.65
N THR A 10 14.08 -4.11 8.25
CA THR A 10 13.64 -4.55 9.58
C THR A 10 14.85 -4.77 10.49
N SER A 11 14.60 -5.02 11.77
CA SER A 11 15.64 -5.41 12.73
C SER A 11 16.37 -6.72 12.37
N LEU A 12 15.75 -7.60 11.59
CA LEU A 12 16.36 -8.85 11.09
C LEU A 12 16.99 -8.70 9.69
N GLY A 13 17.01 -7.48 9.15
CA GLY A 13 17.53 -7.17 7.81
C GLY A 13 16.44 -6.89 6.78
N LYS A 14 16.79 -7.04 5.51
CA LYS A 14 15.88 -6.75 4.39
C LYS A 14 14.87 -7.89 4.25
N MET A 15 13.58 -7.56 4.35
CA MET A 15 12.48 -8.49 4.12
C MET A 15 11.72 -8.16 2.84
N ALA A 16 11.15 -9.19 2.22
CA ALA A 16 10.23 -9.03 1.11
C ALA A 16 8.79 -8.78 1.60
N GLY A 17 7.96 -8.15 0.78
CA GLY A 17 6.55 -7.88 1.13
C GLY A 17 5.67 -9.11 1.33
N HIS A 18 6.15 -10.30 0.97
CA HIS A 18 5.48 -11.57 1.18
C HIS A 18 6.11 -12.41 2.31
N ASP A 19 7.09 -11.86 3.03
CA ASP A 19 7.67 -12.57 4.18
C ASP A 19 6.62 -12.73 5.28
N PRO A 20 6.33 -13.94 5.76
CA PRO A 20 5.30 -14.18 6.76
C PRO A 20 5.62 -13.56 8.13
N ASN A 21 6.88 -13.23 8.41
CA ASN A 21 7.30 -12.59 9.66
C ASN A 21 7.38 -11.06 9.54
N LEU A 22 7.01 -10.49 8.37
CA LEU A 22 7.01 -9.05 8.19
C LEU A 22 6.08 -8.39 9.23
N PHE A 23 6.63 -7.40 9.94
CA PHE A 23 5.98 -6.64 11.03
C PHE A 23 5.73 -7.40 12.34
N VAL A 24 6.09 -8.68 12.46
CA VAL A 24 5.97 -9.41 13.71
C VAL A 24 7.02 -8.92 14.71
N GLY A 25 6.59 -8.60 15.92
CA GLY A 25 7.46 -8.20 17.02
C GLY A 25 8.17 -9.41 17.66
N TYR A 26 9.30 -9.17 18.33
CA TYR A 26 10.08 -10.26 18.96
C TYR A 26 9.36 -10.93 20.15
N LYS A 27 8.87 -10.12 21.09
CA LYS A 27 8.07 -10.57 22.24
C LYS A 27 6.99 -9.54 22.52
N PRO A 28 5.76 -9.98 22.83
CA PRO A 28 4.68 -9.06 23.15
C PRO A 28 4.99 -8.32 24.44
N TYR A 29 4.82 -7.00 24.41
CA TYR A 29 4.93 -6.14 25.60
C TYR A 29 3.81 -6.42 26.61
N SER A 30 2.59 -6.69 26.11
CA SER A 30 1.44 -7.11 26.89
C SER A 30 0.54 -8.05 26.10
N GLN A 31 -0.60 -8.45 26.67
CA GLN A 31 -1.61 -9.26 25.98
C GLN A 31 -2.44 -8.45 24.95
N ASN A 32 -2.16 -7.15 24.78
CA ASN A 32 -2.79 -6.35 23.73
C ASN A 32 -2.36 -6.85 22.35
N PRO A 33 -3.30 -7.11 21.41
CA PRO A 33 -2.96 -7.56 20.05
C PRO A 33 -1.95 -6.69 19.31
N LYS A 34 -1.95 -5.35 19.52
CA LYS A 34 -0.99 -4.44 18.87
C LYS A 34 0.46 -4.70 19.32
N ASP A 35 0.66 -5.19 20.54
CA ASP A 35 1.99 -5.41 21.10
C ASP A 35 2.71 -6.63 20.50
N TYR A 36 2.01 -7.46 19.72
CA TYR A 36 2.58 -8.56 18.97
C TYR A 36 3.26 -8.11 17.66
N PHE A 37 3.07 -6.85 17.26
CA PHE A 37 3.60 -6.27 16.03
C PHE A 37 4.58 -5.13 16.34
N VAL A 38 5.39 -4.78 15.35
CA VAL A 38 6.31 -3.63 15.48
C VAL A 38 5.55 -2.32 15.70
N PRO A 39 6.17 -1.35 16.41
CA PRO A 39 5.61 -0.03 16.62
C PRO A 39 5.53 0.78 15.31
N ASP A 40 4.71 1.83 15.29
CA ASP A 40 4.39 2.57 14.06
C ASP A 40 5.58 3.30 13.45
N ASN A 41 6.60 3.65 14.25
CA ASN A 41 7.85 4.24 13.76
C ASN A 41 8.72 3.26 12.95
N GLU A 42 8.44 1.96 13.02
CA GLU A 42 9.07 0.93 12.18
C GLU A 42 8.21 0.55 10.97
N LEU A 43 7.00 1.09 10.86
CA LEU A 43 6.12 0.90 9.72
C LEU A 43 6.34 2.04 8.71
N PRO A 44 6.30 1.76 7.39
CA PRO A 44 6.31 2.83 6.41
C PRO A 44 4.95 3.54 6.33
N PRO A 45 4.90 4.79 5.81
CA PRO A 45 3.66 5.57 5.72
C PRO A 45 2.50 4.86 5.01
N LEU A 46 2.79 4.04 4.00
CA LEU A 46 1.77 3.29 3.26
C LEU A 46 1.04 2.23 4.12
N VAL A 47 1.60 1.86 5.27
CA VAL A 47 1.03 0.87 6.19
C VAL A 47 0.36 1.54 7.38
N HIS A 48 1.07 2.43 8.08
CA HIS A 48 0.51 3.05 9.31
C HIS A 48 -0.38 4.27 9.03
N SER A 49 -0.42 4.79 7.79
CA SER A 49 -1.21 5.97 7.42
C SER A 49 -2.01 5.73 6.14
N GLY A 50 -1.36 5.64 4.99
CA GLY A 50 -2.01 5.43 3.70
C GLY A 50 -1.17 5.86 2.50
N PHE A 51 -1.80 5.81 1.32
CA PHE A 51 -1.18 6.17 0.04
C PHE A 51 -1.86 7.40 -0.57
N ASN A 52 -1.06 8.39 -0.96
CA ASN A 52 -1.52 9.58 -1.68
C ASN A 52 -1.25 9.38 -3.18
N PRO A 53 -2.24 8.94 -3.98
CA PRO A 53 -2.04 8.64 -5.39
C PRO A 53 -1.84 9.91 -6.23
N SER A 54 -0.92 9.84 -7.18
CA SER A 54 -0.69 10.87 -8.20
C SER A 54 -0.41 10.18 -9.53
N PHE A 55 -1.47 10.02 -10.33
CA PHE A 55 -1.44 9.39 -11.65
C PHE A 55 -2.04 10.32 -12.69
N ILE A 56 -1.52 10.27 -13.90
CA ILE A 56 -2.00 11.05 -15.04
C ILE A 56 -2.33 10.08 -16.18
N VAL A 57 -3.44 10.32 -16.85
CA VAL A 57 -3.84 9.62 -18.06
C VAL A 57 -4.41 10.62 -19.05
N THR A 58 -4.03 10.48 -20.32
CA THR A 58 -4.59 11.26 -21.44
C THR A 58 -5.35 10.31 -22.34
N VAL A 59 -6.60 10.65 -22.66
CA VAL A 59 -7.46 9.89 -23.56
C VAL A 59 -7.83 10.76 -24.77
N SER A 60 -7.80 10.18 -25.96
CA SER A 60 -8.25 10.85 -27.19
C SER A 60 -9.71 10.53 -27.49
N HIS A 61 -10.40 11.46 -28.14
CA HIS A 61 -11.76 11.27 -28.64
C HIS A 61 -11.82 11.65 -30.12
N GLU A 62 -12.32 10.74 -30.95
CA GLU A 62 -12.43 10.97 -32.38
C GLU A 62 -13.49 12.03 -32.71
N LYS A 63 -13.22 12.87 -33.71
CA LYS A 63 -14.18 13.89 -34.12
C LYS A 63 -15.36 13.23 -34.84
N GLY A 64 -16.57 13.47 -34.36
CA GLY A 64 -17.81 12.98 -34.99
C GLY A 64 -18.16 11.52 -34.70
N SER A 65 -17.49 10.87 -33.74
CA SER A 65 -17.72 9.46 -33.38
C SER A 65 -18.75 9.26 -32.25
N GLY A 66 -19.32 10.34 -31.72
CA GLY A 66 -20.30 10.32 -30.63
C GLY A 66 -20.14 11.53 -29.70
N ASP A 67 -21.23 11.92 -29.05
CA ASP A 67 -21.28 13.17 -28.27
C ASP A 67 -20.78 13.00 -26.83
N THR A 68 -20.78 11.78 -26.27
CA THR A 68 -20.41 11.52 -24.87
C THR A 68 -19.61 10.23 -24.70
N SER A 69 -18.79 10.19 -23.65
CA SER A 69 -17.99 9.04 -23.22
C SER A 69 -18.03 8.93 -21.70
N GLU A 70 -17.99 7.70 -21.18
CA GLU A 70 -17.99 7.41 -19.75
C GLU A 70 -16.62 6.88 -19.30
N PHE A 71 -16.20 7.28 -18.10
CA PHE A 71 -14.95 6.83 -17.49
C PHE A 71 -15.19 6.49 -16.02
N GLU A 72 -14.68 5.33 -15.59
CA GLU A 72 -14.62 4.94 -14.18
C GLU A 72 -13.16 4.96 -13.70
N ILE A 73 -12.93 5.54 -12.52
CA ILE A 73 -11.63 5.59 -11.87
C ILE A 73 -11.78 4.92 -10.50
N THR A 74 -11.16 3.75 -10.33
CA THR A 74 -11.27 2.95 -9.10
C THR A 74 -10.04 3.15 -8.21
N TYR A 75 -10.27 3.59 -6.97
CA TYR A 75 -9.26 3.65 -5.91
C TYR A 75 -9.59 2.62 -4.83
N GLY A 76 -8.61 1.84 -4.38
CA GLY A 76 -8.84 0.75 -3.44
C GLY A 76 -7.56 0.19 -2.83
N ARG A 77 -7.71 -0.86 -2.02
CA ARG A 77 -6.63 -1.63 -1.40
C ARG A 77 -7.00 -3.11 -1.38
N ASN A 78 -5.99 -3.97 -1.49
CA ASN A 78 -6.10 -5.42 -1.34
C ASN A 78 -5.51 -5.85 -0.01
#